data_AF-A0A166RIX9-F1
#
_entry.id   AF-A0A166RIX9-F1
#
_cell.length_a   1.000
_cell.length_b   1.000
_cell.length_c   1.000
_cell.angle_alpha   90.00
_cell.angle_beta   90.00
_cell.angle_gamma   90.00
#
_symmetry.space_group_name_H-M   'P 1'
#
loop_
_entity.id
_entity.type
_entity.pdbx_description
1 polymer ?
#
loop_
_entity_poly.entity_id
_entity_poly.type
_entity_poly.pdbx_seq_one_letter_code
_entity_poly.pdbx_strand_id
1 'polypeptide(L)'
;MASATPYNAGGTIEEWREGRDKIIERKAGPGEDVEVEVLKNYYPPNEPKAKSPTKERKGSFAEECRDMGQRAKMAMRAYALSPNNTEDKAAPMPDLKL
;
A
#
# COMPACT_ATOMS: atom_id res chain seq x y z
N MET A 1 39.77 -12.82 -27.71
CA MET A 1 38.57 -11.95 -27.65
C MET A 1 37.66 -12.51 -26.57
N ALA A 2 37.57 -11.84 -25.42
CA ALA A 2 36.74 -12.32 -24.31
C ALA A 2 35.28 -11.96 -24.60
N SER A 3 34.45 -12.99 -24.69
CA SER A 3 32.99 -12.90 -24.81
C SER A 3 32.41 -12.46 -23.46
N ALA A 4 31.85 -11.26 -23.38
CA ALA A 4 31.18 -10.76 -22.19
C ALA A 4 29.84 -11.50 -22.02
N THR A 5 29.74 -12.31 -20.98
CA THR A 5 28.50 -12.96 -20.58
C THR A 5 27.54 -11.92 -19.95
N PRO A 6 26.26 -11.85 -20.35
CA PRO A 6 25.36 -10.80 -19.95
C PRO A 6 24.43 -11.28 -18.82
N TYR A 7 24.87 -11.27 -17.55
CA TYR A 7 23.92 -11.21 -16.43
C TYR A 7 24.57 -10.76 -15.11
N ASN A 8 24.30 -9.51 -14.77
CA ASN A 8 24.19 -8.93 -13.43
C ASN A 8 25.23 -9.32 -12.35
N ALA A 9 26.25 -8.47 -12.21
CA ALA A 9 27.05 -8.39 -11.00
C ALA A 9 26.79 -7.04 -10.29
N GLY A 10 25.67 -6.96 -9.57
CA GLY A 10 25.50 -6.03 -8.43
C GLY A 10 24.60 -4.80 -8.65
N GLY A 11 24.19 -4.51 -9.88
CA GLY A 11 23.42 -3.28 -10.17
C GLY A 11 21.90 -3.45 -9.99
N THR A 12 21.25 -2.46 -9.38
CA THR A 12 19.79 -2.33 -9.44
C THR A 12 19.42 -1.57 -10.70
N ILE A 13 18.50 -2.11 -11.49
CA ILE A 13 17.93 -1.43 -12.65
C ILE A 13 16.46 -1.19 -12.35
N GLU A 14 16.06 0.08 -12.25
CA GLU A 14 14.66 0.48 -12.12
C GLU A 14 14.18 1.07 -13.45
N GLU A 15 13.01 0.62 -13.91
CA GLU A 15 12.40 1.10 -15.14
C GLU A 15 11.00 1.62 -14.83
N TRP A 16 10.69 2.85 -15.23
CA TRP A 16 9.34 3.39 -15.13
C TRP A 16 8.96 4.23 -16.35
N ARG A 17 7.66 4.50 -16.45
CA ARG A 17 7.07 5.30 -17.51
C ARG A 17 6.67 6.66 -16.97
N GLU A 18 7.20 7.71 -17.58
CA GLU A 18 6.82 9.10 -17.31
C GLU A 18 6.10 9.66 -18.55
N GLY A 19 4.76 9.62 -18.56
CA GLY A 19 3.98 10.03 -19.72
C GLY A 19 4.21 9.16 -20.96
N ARG A 20 4.87 9.71 -21.98
CA ARG A 20 5.28 8.99 -23.22
C ARG A 20 6.73 8.53 -23.19
N ASP A 21 7.47 8.90 -22.15
CA ASP A 21 8.89 8.64 -22.04
C ASP A 21 9.12 7.38 -21.19
N LYS A 22 10.18 6.65 -21.52
CA LYS A 22 10.68 5.54 -20.70
C LYS A 22 11.92 6.02 -19.96
N ILE A 23 11.94 5.82 -18.64
CA ILE A 23 13.07 6.13 -17.79
C ILE A 23 13.71 4.81 -17.34
N ILE A 24 15.03 4.73 -17.46
CA ILE A 24 15.82 3.60 -16.99
C ILE A 24 16.87 4.18 -16.05
N GLU A 25 16.79 3.80 -14.78
CA GLU A 25 17.77 4.13 -13.77
C GLU A 25 18.68 2.92 -13.54
N ARG A 26 19.99 3.13 -13.64
CA ARG A 26 21.01 2.12 -13.37
C ARG A 26 21.84 2.56 -12.18
N LYS A 27 21.84 1.74 -11.13
CA LYS A 27 22.59 1.98 -9.90
C LYS A 27 23.54 0.83 -9.63
N ALA A 28 24.84 1.13 -9.52
CA ALA A 28 25.87 0.12 -9.23
C ALA A 28 25.85 -0.36 -7.76
N GLY A 29 25.41 0.50 -6.82
CA GLY A 29 25.30 0.17 -5.40
C GLY A 29 24.83 1.37 -4.55
N PRO A 30 24.53 1.18 -3.25
CA PRO A 30 24.16 2.28 -2.36
C PRO A 30 25.30 3.29 -2.18
N GLY A 31 25.03 4.58 -2.43
CA GLY A 31 26.03 5.66 -2.30
C GLY A 31 26.87 5.91 -3.55
N GLU A 32 26.74 5.06 -4.57
CA GLU A 32 27.36 5.26 -5.88
C GLU A 32 26.50 6.16 -6.76
N ASP A 33 27.14 6.75 -7.78
CA ASP A 33 26.46 7.54 -8.81
C ASP A 33 25.40 6.72 -9.54
N VAL A 34 24.34 7.42 -9.92
CA VAL A 34 23.18 6.85 -10.59
C VAL A 34 23.17 7.34 -12.04
N GLU A 35 23.15 6.39 -12.98
CA GLU A 35 23.01 6.70 -14.40
C GLU A 35 21.52 6.65 -14.77
N VAL A 36 21.01 7.77 -15.30
CA VAL A 36 19.61 7.87 -15.73
C VAL A 36 19.55 8.04 -17.24
N GLU A 37 18.90 7.09 -17.90
CA GLU A 37 18.63 7.14 -19.33
C GLU A 37 17.15 7.48 -19.58
N VAL A 38 16.91 8.50 -20.41
CA VAL A 38 15.57 8.98 -20.75
C VAL A 38 15.32 8.76 -22.25
N LEU A 39 14.44 7.81 -22.56
CA LEU A 39 13.98 7.54 -23.92
C LEU A 39 12.70 8.34 -24.21
N LYS A 40 12.86 9.44 -24.96
CA LYS A 40 11.75 10.34 -25.29
C LYS A 40 10.77 9.75 -26.29
N ASN A 41 9.48 9.92 -26.03
CA ASN A 41 8.36 9.41 -26.84
C ASN A 41 8.48 7.91 -27.16
N TYR A 42 9.09 7.14 -26.26
CA TYR A 42 9.24 5.69 -26.41
C TYR A 42 7.88 4.99 -26.52
N TYR A 43 6.88 5.47 -25.78
CA TYR A 43 5.53 4.92 -25.79
C TYR A 43 4.60 5.73 -26.71
N PRO A 44 3.89 5.07 -27.65
CA PRO A 44 3.01 5.76 -28.58
C PRO A 44 1.76 6.31 -27.88
N PRO A 45 1.09 7.33 -28.46
CA PRO A 45 -0.08 7.99 -27.86
C PRO A 45 -1.27 7.07 -27.59
N ASN A 46 -1.38 5.97 -28.34
CA ASN A 46 -2.50 5.03 -28.29
C ASN A 46 -2.19 3.75 -27.52
N GLU A 47 -1.06 3.69 -26.81
CA GLU A 47 -0.79 2.53 -25.99
C GLU A 47 -1.77 2.50 -24.81
N PRO A 48 -2.55 1.41 -24.63
CA PRO A 48 -3.41 1.31 -23.46
C PRO A 48 -2.51 1.36 -22.24
N LYS A 49 -2.64 2.44 -21.44
CA LYS A 49 -2.02 2.50 -20.11
C LYS A 49 -2.33 1.17 -19.44
N ALA A 50 -1.29 0.49 -18.94
CA ALA A 50 -1.45 -0.69 -18.10
C ALA A 50 -2.58 -0.37 -17.14
N LYS A 51 -3.71 -1.06 -17.31
CA LYS A 51 -4.87 -0.86 -16.46
C LYS A 51 -4.31 -1.01 -15.06
N SER A 52 -4.49 0.01 -14.22
CA SER A 52 -4.36 -0.20 -12.78
C SER A 52 -5.10 -1.51 -12.48
N PRO A 53 -4.66 -2.33 -11.51
CA PRO A 53 -5.47 -3.45 -11.08
C PRO A 53 -6.76 -2.83 -10.51
N THR A 54 -7.73 -2.60 -11.39
CA THR A 54 -9.13 -2.45 -11.06
C THR A 54 -9.47 -3.81 -10.51
N LYS A 55 -9.21 -3.98 -9.20
CA LYS A 55 -9.93 -4.96 -8.43
C LYS A 55 -11.38 -4.73 -8.83
N GLU A 56 -11.94 -5.69 -9.53
CA GLU A 56 -13.38 -5.82 -9.69
C GLU A 56 -13.95 -5.99 -8.28
N ARG A 57 -14.05 -4.89 -7.52
CA ARG A 57 -14.91 -4.79 -6.35
C ARG A 57 -16.31 -4.68 -6.94
N LYS A 58 -16.92 -5.83 -7.24
CA LYS A 58 -18.31 -5.95 -7.70
C LYS A 58 -19.33 -5.64 -6.60
N GLY A 59 -18.93 -4.90 -5.56
CA GLY A 59 -19.81 -4.40 -4.52
C GLY A 59 -20.02 -2.91 -4.75
N SER A 60 -21.28 -2.47 -4.75
CA SER A 60 -21.54 -1.04 -4.76
C SER A 60 -20.98 -0.42 -3.46
N PHE A 61 -20.47 0.81 -3.52
CA PHE A 61 -20.02 1.53 -2.32
C PHE A 61 -21.09 1.53 -1.22
N ALA A 62 -22.37 1.63 -1.60
CA ALA A 62 -23.50 1.53 -0.69
C ALA A 62 -23.61 0.18 0.04
N GLU A 63 -23.28 -0.92 -0.63
CA GLU A 63 -23.26 -2.25 -0.04
C GLU A 63 -22.10 -2.44 0.94
N GLU A 64 -20.92 -1.92 0.58
CA GLU A 64 -19.76 -1.91 1.49
C GLU A 64 -20.04 -1.11 2.77
N CYS A 65 -20.68 0.07 2.65
CA CYS A 65 -21.08 0.86 3.81
C CYS A 65 -22.12 0.13 4.69
N ARG A 66 -23.06 -0.61 4.08
CA ARG A 66 -24.06 -1.40 4.84
C ARG A 66 -23.40 -2.54 5.61
N ASP A 67 -22.50 -3.31 4.98
CA ASP A 67 -21.79 -4.41 5.63
C ASP A 67 -20.94 -3.90 6.81
N MET A 68 -20.20 -2.80 6.60
CA MET A 68 -19.42 -2.17 7.66
C MET A 68 -20.30 -1.72 8.84
N GLY A 69 -21.44 -1.09 8.56
CA GLY A 69 -22.40 -0.67 9.59
C GLY A 69 -23.00 -1.85 10.36
N GLN A 70 -23.31 -2.96 9.68
CA GLN A 70 -23.80 -4.18 10.34
C GLN A 70 -22.74 -4.80 11.26
N ARG A 71 -21.48 -4.88 10.81
CA ARG A 71 -20.37 -5.39 11.63
C ARG A 71 -20.13 -4.53 12.86
N ALA A 72 -20.11 -3.20 12.70
CA ALA A 72 -19.98 -2.27 13.83
C ALA A 72 -21.11 -2.46 14.84
N LYS A 73 -22.36 -2.61 14.38
CA LYS A 73 -23.51 -2.85 15.24
C LYS A 73 -23.41 -4.18 16.00
N MET A 74 -22.96 -5.25 15.34
CA MET A 74 -22.73 -6.54 15.98
C MET A 74 -21.61 -6.47 17.02
N ALA A 75 -20.50 -5.80 16.70
CA ALA A 75 -19.38 -5.61 17.63
C ALA A 75 -19.79 -4.83 18.88
N MET A 76 -20.55 -3.74 18.72
CA MET A 76 -21.07 -2.96 19.86
C MET A 76 -22.01 -3.78 20.73
N ARG A 77 -22.87 -4.61 20.12
CA ARG A 77 -23.75 -5.52 20.86
C ARG A 77 -22.96 -6.59 21.62
N ALA A 78 -21.95 -7.18 20.98
CA ALA A 78 -21.08 -8.17 21.62
C ALA A 78 -20.29 -7.57 22.79
N TYR A 79 -19.81 -6.32 22.65
CA TYR A 79 -19.14 -5.59 23.72
C TYR A 79 -20.07 -5.31 24.90
N ALA A 80 -21.31 -4.89 24.64
CA ALA A 80 -22.31 -4.63 25.69
C ALA A 80 -22.76 -5.91 26.43
N LEU A 81 -22.74 -7.05 25.74
CA LEU A 81 -23.07 -8.36 26.31
C LEU A 81 -21.83 -9.09 26.86
N SER A 82 -20.64 -8.49 26.79
CA SER A 82 -19.43 -9.09 27.29
C SER A 82 -19.46 -9.12 28.82
N PRO A 83 -19.31 -10.29 29.46
CA PRO A 83 -19.35 -10.42 30.91
C PRO A 83 -18.23 -9.63 31.62
N ASN A 84 -17.16 -9.28 30.91
CA ASN A 84 -16.05 -8.46 31.43
C ASN A 84 -16.38 -6.96 31.52
N ASN A 85 -17.57 -6.51 31.10
CA ASN A 85 -17.99 -5.11 31.14
C ASN A 85 -18.87 -4.77 32.36
N THR A 86 -19.08 -5.76 33.25
CA THR A 86 -19.97 -5.65 34.42
C THR A 86 -19.25 -5.37 35.74
N GLU A 87 -17.93 -5.22 35.74
CA GLU A 87 -17.14 -4.96 36.95
C GLU A 87 -16.28 -3.72 36.75
N ASP A 88 -16.84 -2.54 37.05
CA ASP A 88 -16.13 -1.38 37.65
C ASP A 88 -17.02 -0.12 37.69
N LYS A 89 -18.21 -0.24 38.29
CA LYS A 89 -18.95 0.93 38.78
C LYS A 89 -19.28 0.78 40.26
N ALA A 90 -18.26 0.75 41.11
CA ALA A 90 -18.28 1.28 42.47
C ALA A 90 -16.94 1.01 43.18
N ALA A 91 -15.89 1.78 42.89
CA ALA A 91 -14.80 1.96 43.85
C ALA A 91 -15.04 3.31 44.56
N PRO A 92 -15.29 3.35 45.88
CA PRO A 92 -15.36 4.60 46.61
C PRO A 92 -13.99 5.29 46.58
N MET A 93 -13.96 6.59 46.28
CA MET A 93 -12.73 7.38 46.31
C MET A 93 -12.07 7.25 47.69
N PRO A 94 -10.74 7.01 47.79
CA PRO A 94 -10.09 6.98 49.08
C PRO A 94 -10.04 8.39 49.68
N ASP A 95 -10.53 8.53 50.91
CA ASP A 95 -10.36 9.73 51.73
C ASP A 95 -8.87 10.05 51.88
N LEU A 96 -8.43 11.18 51.32
CA LEU A 96 -7.13 11.76 51.65
C LEU A 96 -7.19 12.29 53.09
N LYS A 97 -6.64 11.52 54.02
CA LYS A 97 -6.30 12.05 55.35
C LYS A 97 -5.03 12.90 55.20
N LEU A 98 -5.17 14.20 55.53
CA LEU A 98 -4.07 15.15 55.73
C LEU A 98 -3.22 14.78 56.94
#